data_AF-A0A3D3SBS9-F1
#
_entry.id   AF-A0A3D3SBS9-F1
#
_cell.length_a   1.000
_cell.length_b   1.000
_cell.length_c   1.000
_cell.angle_alpha   90.00
_cell.angle_beta   90.00
_cell.angle_gamma   90.00
#
_symmetry.space_group_name_H-M   'P 1'
#
loop_
_entity.id
_entity.type
_entity.pdbx_description
1 polymer ?
#
loop_
_entity_poly.entity_id
_entity_poly.type
_entity_poly.pdbx_seq_one_letter_code
_entity_poly.pdbx_strand_id
1 'polypeptide(L)' 'ECLEYVVVHELVHLLERRHDARFKALMTLHLPQWRQIKKRLNSAPLAQEPWEL' A
#
# COMPACT_ATOMS: atom_id res chain seq x y z
N GLU A 1 6.64 3.09 -8.51
CA GLU A 1 5.52 3.53 -7.64
C GLU A 1 4.71 2.35 -7.08
N CYS A 2 4.13 1.47 -7.91
CA CYS A 2 3.38 0.29 -7.42
C CYS A 2 4.24 -0.66 -6.57
N LEU A 3 5.45 -1.00 -7.04
CA LEU A 3 6.37 -1.88 -6.30
C LEU A 3 6.83 -1.26 -4.98
N GLU A 4 7.21 0.01 -5.00
CA GLU A 4 7.62 0.75 -3.81
C GLU A 4 6.51 0.84 -2.76
N TYR A 5 5.26 1.08 -3.19
CA TYR A 5 4.11 1.05 -2.30
C TYR A 5 3.94 -0.31 -1.63
N VAL A 6 4.01 -1.41 -2.38
CA VAL A 6 3.88 -2.77 -1.83
C VAL A 6 5.04 -3.08 -0.87
N VAL A 7 6.28 -2.80 -1.26
CA VAL A 7 7.45 -3.06 -0.40
C VAL A 7 7.35 -2.28 0.91
N VAL A 8 7.06 -0.97 0.86
CA VAL A 8 6.91 -0.15 2.07
C VAL A 8 5.71 -0.63 2.91
N HIS A 9 4.60 -1.01 2.27
CA HIS A 9 3.42 -1.56 2.97
C HIS A 9 3.75 -2.80 3.78
N GLU A 10 4.42 -3.78 3.16
CA GLU A 10 4.78 -5.03 3.83
C GLU A 10 5.86 -4.81 4.90
N LEU A 11 6.80 -3.88 4.70
CA LEU A 11 7.78 -3.54 5.73
C LEU A 11 7.14 -2.84 6.92
N VAL A 12 6.17 -1.93 6.70
CA VAL A 12 5.42 -1.31 7.79
C VAL A 12 4.62 -2.36 8.57
N HIS A 13 4.16 -3.44 7.92
CA HIS A 13 3.48 -4.54 8.59
C HIS A 13 4.33 -5.29 9.61
N LEU A 14 5.67 -5.25 9.49
CA LEU A 14 6.56 -5.78 10.50
C LEU A 14 6.54 -4.96 11.80
N LEU A 15 6.21 -3.67 11.71
CA LEU A 15 6.14 -2.74 12.85
C LEU A 15 4.72 -2.58 13.40
N GLU A 16 3.72 -2.66 12.53
CA GLU A 16 2.30 -2.56 12.86
C GLU A 16 1.45 -3.48 11.97
N ARG A 17 0.87 -4.52 12.56
CA ARG A 17 0.07 -5.52 11.83
C ARG A 17 -1.24 -4.95 11.29
N ARG A 18 -1.83 -3.95 11.94
CA ARG A 18 -3.17 -3.46 11.60
C ARG A 18 -3.08 -2.20 10.75
N HIS A 19 -3.97 -2.01 9.77
CA HIS A 19 -4.05 -0.75 8.99
C HIS A 19 -4.73 0.41 9.75
N ASP A 20 -4.38 0.59 11.02
CA ASP A 20 -4.96 1.61 11.90
C ASP A 20 -4.23 2.98 11.79
N ALA A 21 -4.47 3.87 12.76
CA ALA A 21 -3.88 5.20 12.76
C ALA A 21 -2.34 5.17 12.80
N ARG A 22 -1.75 4.22 13.53
CA ARG A 22 -0.29 4.10 13.65
C ARG A 22 0.32 3.63 12.33
N PHE A 23 -0.30 2.66 11.67
CA PHE A 23 0.11 2.23 10.34
C PHE A 23 0.06 3.37 9.33
N LYS A 24 -1.03 4.15 9.31
CA LYS A 24 -1.16 5.30 8.41
C LYS A 24 -0.12 6.39 8.70
N ALA A 25 0.27 6.57 9.97
CA ALA A 25 1.34 7.49 10.35
C ALA A 25 2.70 7.01 9.83
N LEU A 26 3.03 5.72 9.98
CA LEU A 26 4.26 5.12 9.45
C LEU A 26 4.31 5.18 7.91
N MET A 27 3.21 4.86 7.23
CA MET A 27 3.11 5.04 5.78
C MET A 27 3.30 6.50 5.35
N THR A 28 2.78 7.46 6.12
CA THR A 28 2.94 8.89 5.81
C THR A 28 4.38 9.35 6.04
N LEU A 29 5.08 8.80 7.03
CA LEU A 29 6.49 9.08 7.30
C LEU A 29 7.41 8.52 6.20
N HIS A 30 7.20 7.27 5.80
CA HIS A 30 8.10 6.58 4.88
C HIS A 30 7.72 6.73 3.40
N LEU A 31 6.45 7.03 3.10
CA LEU A 31 5.97 7.24 1.74
C LEU A 31 4.84 8.29 1.71
N PRO A 32 5.14 9.60 1.85
CA PRO A 32 4.12 10.66 2.02
C PRO A 32 2.99 10.67 0.99
N GLN A 33 3.29 10.27 -0.26
CA GLN A 33 2.36 10.17 -1.39
C GLN A 33 1.55 8.85 -1.46
N TRP A 34 1.65 7.96 -0.46
CA TRP A 34 1.06 6.62 -0.48
C TRP A 34 -0.44 6.61 -0.78
N ARG A 35 -1.18 7.66 -0.37
CA ARG A 35 -2.62 7.78 -0.64
C ARG A 35 -2.93 7.94 -2.13
N GLN A 36 -2.11 8.71 -2.84
CA GLN A 36 -2.25 8.93 -4.28
C GLN A 36 -1.86 7.67 -5.06
N ILE A 37 -0.77 7.01 -4.64
CA ILE A 37 -0.35 5.73 -5.23
C ILE A 37 -1.42 4.66 -5.00
N LYS A 38 -1.95 4.54 -3.77
CA LYS A 38 -3.05 3.62 -3.46
C LYS A 38 -4.28 3.87 -4.32
N LYS A 39 -4.67 5.14 -4.51
CA LYS A 39 -5.81 5.50 -5.36
C LYS A 39 -5.56 5.05 -6.80
N ARG A 40 -4.37 5.30 -7.35
CA ARG A 40 -4.00 4.87 -8.72
C ARG A 40 -3.98 3.35 -8.86
N LEU A 41 -3.44 2.64 -7.87
CA LEU A 41 -3.44 1.17 -7.81
C LEU A 41 -4.86 0.60 -7.83
N ASN A 42 -5.75 1.13 -6.99
CA ASN A 42 -7.14 0.68 -6.92
C ASN A 42 -7.94 0.98 -8.20
N SER A 43 -7.49 1.93 -9.02
CA SER A 43 -8.10 2.27 -10.30
C SER A 43 -7.44 1.60 -11.50
N ALA A 44 -6.40 0.77 -11.28
CA ALA A 44 -5.72 0.08 -12.36
C ALA A 44 -6.59 -1.08 -12.91
N PRO A 45 -6.57 -1.35 -14.23
CA PRO A 45 -7.37 -2.43 -14.85
C PRO A 45 -7.11 -3.82 -14.23
N LEU A 46 -5.87 -4.05 -13.79
CA LEU A 46 -5.43 -5.29 -13.13
C LEU A 46 -6.06 -5.51 -11.74
N ALA A 47 -6.72 -4.52 -11.15
CA ALA A 47 -7.41 -4.69 -9.86
C ALA A 47 -8.60 -5.65 -9.92
N GLN A 48 -9.03 -6.04 -11.13
CA GLN A 48 -10.16 -6.94 -11.37
C GLN A 48 -9.75 -8.23 -12.08
N GLU A 49 -8.45 -8.50 -12.27
CA GLU A 49 -8.05 -9.78 -12.85
C GLU A 49 -8.33 -10.93 -11.86
N PRO A 50 -9.19 -11.90 -12.23
CA PRO A 50 -9.25 -13.15 -11.50
C PRO A 50 -7.97 -13.90 -11.81
N TRP A 51 -7.15 -14.13 -10.79
CA TRP A 51 -6.05 -15.07 -10.92
C TRP A 51 -6.66 -16.46 -11.10
N GLU A 52 -6.46 -17.08 -12.27
CA GLU A 52 -6.70 -18.51 -12.43
C GLU A 52 -5.46 -19.24 -11.88
N LEU A 53 -5.64 -20.04 -10.82
CA LEU A 53 -4.67 -21.07 -10.42
C LEU A 53 -4.91 -22.33 -11.25
#